data_AF-A0A7X7NFA6-F1
#
_entry.id   AF-A0A7X7NFA6-F1
#
_cell.length_a   1.000
_cell.length_b   1.000
_cell.length_c   1.000
_cell.angle_alpha   90.00
_cell.angle_beta   90.00
_cell.angle_gamma   90.00
#
_symmetry.space_group_name_H-M   'P 1'
#
loop_
_entity.id
_entity.type
_entity.pdbx_description
1 polymer ?
#
loop_
_entity_poly.entity_id
_entity_poly.type
_entity_poly.pdbx_seq_one_letter_code
_entity_poly.pdbx_strand_id
1 'polypeptide(L)'
;MTEQKLPDIFTYDDFRKYLEDYRSMRKKWDEGFTHEYICFRLGQRGSRGYFSNVVNGTKNVSQEFVNRFVELLELGDTEASYFRDLVQYNQTSNVKEKEFLLKKINRQSAIESKLITTKEYAFYEEWYHSVLRTVLDVVDFKDDYLLLTKTIVPSITLKQAKDSIALADRYFDLFNL
;
A
#
# COMPACT_ATOMS: atom_id res chain seq x y z
N MET A 1 -12.21 -29.64 -6.55
CA MET A 1 -12.75 -28.69 -5.55
C MET A 1 -12.01 -27.39 -5.76
N THR A 2 -12.65 -26.39 -6.32
CA THR A 2 -12.04 -25.07 -6.55
C THR A 2 -11.76 -24.46 -5.19
N GLU A 3 -10.49 -24.18 -4.89
CA GLU A 3 -10.08 -23.56 -3.63
C GLU A 3 -10.82 -22.22 -3.48
N GLN A 4 -11.73 -22.15 -2.52
CA GLN A 4 -12.52 -20.95 -2.23
C GLN A 4 -11.61 -19.94 -1.55
N LYS A 5 -10.88 -19.16 -2.35
CA LYS A 5 -9.93 -18.18 -1.85
C LYS A 5 -10.66 -16.87 -1.55
N LEU A 6 -10.74 -16.48 -0.28
CA LEU A 6 -11.09 -15.13 0.14
C LEU A 6 -9.86 -14.21 -0.01
N PRO A 7 -10.03 -12.88 -0.12
CA PRO A 7 -8.89 -11.96 -0.16
C PRO A 7 -8.11 -12.02 1.16
N ASP A 8 -6.79 -12.00 1.06
CA ASP A 8 -5.90 -11.89 2.22
C ASP A 8 -5.88 -10.44 2.70
N ILE A 9 -6.35 -10.19 3.92
CA ILE A 9 -6.43 -8.83 4.46
C ILE A 9 -5.04 -8.17 4.58
N PHE A 10 -3.98 -8.95 4.79
CA PHE A 10 -2.63 -8.43 5.01
C PHE A 10 -2.02 -7.81 3.74
N THR A 11 -2.66 -7.96 2.58
CA THR A 11 -2.26 -7.33 1.31
C THR A 11 -2.94 -5.99 1.04
N TYR A 12 -3.76 -5.48 1.98
CA TYR A 12 -4.53 -4.25 1.80
C TYR A 12 -4.00 -3.11 2.68
N ASP A 13 -3.93 -1.91 2.09
CA ASP A 13 -3.64 -0.63 2.72
C ASP A 13 -4.89 0.26 2.89
N ASP A 14 -6.01 -0.12 2.26
CA ASP A 14 -7.34 0.46 2.41
C ASP A 14 -8.37 -0.61 2.76
N PHE A 15 -8.94 -0.51 3.96
CA PHE A 15 -9.97 -1.45 4.42
C PHE A 15 -11.23 -1.44 3.54
N ARG A 16 -11.56 -0.32 2.87
CA ARG A 16 -12.77 -0.22 2.03
C ARG A 16 -12.66 -1.07 0.78
N LYS A 17 -11.48 -1.08 0.17
CA LYS A 17 -11.17 -1.96 -0.95
C LYS A 17 -11.25 -3.43 -0.52
N TYR A 18 -10.72 -3.76 0.66
CA TYR A 18 -10.85 -5.09 1.23
C TYR A 18 -12.31 -5.52 1.40
N LEU A 19 -13.17 -4.64 1.94
CA LEU A 19 -14.61 -4.94 2.10
C LEU A 19 -15.31 -5.23 0.78
N GLU A 20 -15.00 -4.48 -0.27
CA GLU A 20 -15.62 -4.65 -1.59
C GLU A 20 -15.15 -5.95 -2.28
N ASP A 21 -13.84 -6.24 -2.21
CA ASP A 21 -13.26 -7.46 -2.75
C ASP A 21 -13.79 -8.70 -2.01
N TYR A 22 -13.84 -8.63 -0.67
CA TYR A 22 -14.38 -9.71 0.15
C TYR A 22 -15.83 -10.00 -0.21
N ARG A 23 -16.68 -8.97 -0.29
CA ARG A 23 -18.09 -9.12 -0.68
C ARG A 23 -18.21 -9.76 -2.06
N SER A 24 -17.47 -9.24 -3.03
CA SER A 24 -17.51 -9.70 -4.41
C SER A 24 -17.03 -11.15 -4.56
N MET A 25 -16.01 -11.55 -3.81
CA MET A 25 -15.45 -12.90 -3.86
C MET A 25 -16.32 -13.90 -3.10
N ARG A 26 -16.81 -13.56 -1.90
CA ARG A 26 -17.71 -14.42 -1.13
C ARG A 26 -19.01 -14.68 -1.88
N LYS A 27 -19.58 -13.66 -2.53
CA LYS A 27 -20.82 -13.79 -3.31
C LYS A 27 -20.73 -14.79 -4.47
N LYS A 28 -19.53 -15.03 -5.02
CA LYS A 28 -19.34 -15.97 -6.15
C LYS A 28 -19.66 -17.41 -5.79
N TRP A 29 -19.59 -17.79 -4.52
CA TRP A 29 -19.80 -19.16 -4.07
C TRP A 29 -20.80 -19.28 -2.90
N ASP A 30 -21.12 -18.18 -2.23
CA ASP A 30 -22.20 -18.10 -1.24
C ASP A 30 -23.33 -17.20 -1.78
N GLU A 31 -24.32 -17.82 -2.42
CA GLU A 31 -25.51 -17.11 -2.92
C GLU A 31 -26.31 -16.45 -1.78
N GLY A 32 -26.19 -16.96 -0.55
CA GLY A 32 -26.82 -16.42 0.66
C GLY A 32 -26.17 -15.13 1.17
N PHE A 33 -24.97 -14.80 0.71
CA PHE A 33 -24.26 -13.55 1.05
C PHE A 33 -24.85 -12.34 0.32
N THR A 34 -26.14 -12.08 0.50
CA THR A 34 -26.83 -10.95 -0.13
C THR A 34 -26.56 -9.63 0.58
N HIS A 35 -26.97 -8.53 -0.05
CA HIS A 35 -26.93 -7.21 0.58
C HIS A 35 -27.80 -7.17 1.85
N GLU A 36 -28.96 -7.82 1.84
CA GLU A 36 -29.82 -7.93 3.03
C GLU A 36 -29.11 -8.69 4.17
N TYR A 37 -28.38 -9.76 3.85
CA TYR A 37 -27.62 -10.53 4.82
C TYR A 37 -26.54 -9.67 5.49
N ILE A 38 -25.78 -8.90 4.70
CA ILE A 38 -24.78 -7.96 5.22
C ILE A 38 -25.42 -6.92 6.15
N CYS A 39 -26.51 -6.28 5.71
CA CYS A 39 -27.24 -5.32 6.53
C CYS A 39 -27.76 -5.96 7.84
N PHE A 40 -28.24 -7.20 7.79
CA PHE A 40 -28.69 -7.94 8.96
C PHE A 40 -27.53 -8.17 9.94
N ARG A 41 -26.39 -8.69 9.47
CA ARG A 41 -25.22 -8.99 10.29
C ARG A 41 -24.60 -7.74 10.92
N LEU A 42 -24.65 -6.60 10.22
CA LEU A 42 -24.20 -5.31 10.76
C LEU A 42 -25.20 -4.65 11.72
N GLY A 43 -26.36 -5.26 11.97
CA GLY A 43 -27.42 -4.68 12.81
C GLY A 43 -28.08 -3.45 12.18
N GLN A 44 -28.14 -3.40 10.84
CA GLN A 44 -28.66 -2.28 10.03
C GLN A 44 -29.87 -2.70 9.19
N ARG A 45 -30.80 -3.48 9.76
CA ARG A 45 -32.01 -3.94 9.05
C ARG A 45 -32.88 -2.80 8.51
N GLY A 46 -32.89 -1.65 9.18
CA GLY A 46 -33.64 -0.44 8.75
C GLY A 46 -32.85 0.52 7.85
N SER A 47 -31.54 0.32 7.66
CA SER A 47 -30.66 1.21 6.89
C SER A 47 -29.89 0.41 5.84
N ARG A 48 -30.48 0.33 4.64
CA ARG A 48 -29.91 -0.42 3.51
C ARG A 48 -28.66 0.22 2.89
N GLY A 49 -28.22 1.39 3.37
CA GLY A 49 -27.10 2.12 2.79
C GLY A 49 -25.78 2.00 3.55
N TYR A 50 -25.76 1.47 4.78
CA TYR A 50 -24.58 1.61 5.66
C TYR A 50 -23.31 1.00 5.04
N PHE A 51 -23.37 -0.27 4.60
CA PHE A 51 -22.23 -0.95 4.00
C PHE A 51 -21.71 -0.21 2.76
N SER A 52 -22.61 0.12 1.83
CA SER A 52 -22.25 0.84 0.59
C SER A 52 -21.67 2.23 0.89
N ASN A 53 -22.18 2.94 1.89
CA ASN A 53 -21.66 4.24 2.30
C ASN A 53 -20.25 4.13 2.91
N VAL A 54 -19.98 3.05 3.65
CA VAL A 54 -18.65 2.76 4.17
C VAL A 54 -17.67 2.49 3.02
N VAL A 55 -18.03 1.59 2.10
CA VAL A 55 -17.19 1.24 0.94
C VAL A 55 -16.91 2.46 0.06
N ASN A 56 -17.92 3.29 -0.20
CA ASN A 56 -17.78 4.51 -1.00
C ASN A 56 -17.08 5.66 -0.26
N GLY A 57 -16.70 5.48 1.01
CA GLY A 57 -16.04 6.52 1.81
C GLY A 57 -16.94 7.65 2.29
N THR A 58 -18.25 7.58 2.05
CA THR A 58 -19.21 8.60 2.52
C THR A 58 -19.53 8.46 4.01
N LYS A 59 -19.17 7.33 4.63
CA LYS A 59 -19.33 7.10 6.07
C LYS A 59 -18.08 6.44 6.67
N ASN A 60 -17.73 6.88 7.88
CA ASN A 60 -16.73 6.22 8.73
C ASN A 60 -17.38 5.14 9.62
N VAL A 61 -16.57 4.17 9.99
CA VAL A 61 -16.89 3.03 10.85
C VAL A 61 -16.54 3.38 12.30
N SER A 62 -17.50 3.26 13.21
CA SER A 62 -17.25 3.39 14.65
C SER A 62 -16.70 2.08 15.21
N GLN A 63 -16.08 2.12 16.40
CA GLN A 63 -15.50 0.91 17.02
C GLN A 63 -16.50 -0.24 17.20
N GLU A 64 -17.75 0.07 17.55
CA GLU A 64 -18.84 -0.92 17.61
C GLU A 64 -19.02 -1.63 16.26
N PHE A 65 -19.07 -0.86 15.17
CA PHE A 65 -19.24 -1.42 13.83
C PHE A 65 -18.00 -2.14 13.33
N VAL A 66 -16.79 -1.72 13.74
CA VAL A 66 -15.56 -2.45 13.41
C VAL A 66 -15.66 -3.89 13.92
N ASN A 67 -16.14 -4.11 15.15
CA ASN A 67 -16.31 -5.46 15.68
C ASN A 67 -17.38 -6.26 14.92
N ARG A 68 -18.48 -5.62 14.50
CA ARG A 68 -19.48 -6.29 13.65
C ARG A 68 -18.93 -6.64 12.27
N PHE A 69 -18.04 -5.82 11.72
CA PHE A 69 -17.35 -6.15 10.48
C PHE A 69 -16.42 -7.35 10.69
N VAL A 70 -15.64 -7.39 11.76
CA VAL A 70 -14.81 -8.56 12.10
C VAL A 70 -15.64 -9.85 12.13
N GLU A 71 -16.82 -9.83 12.77
CA GLU A 71 -17.73 -10.97 12.81
C GLU A 71 -18.34 -11.33 11.45
N LEU A 72 -18.71 -10.32 10.63
CA LEU A 72 -19.24 -10.52 9.28
C LEU A 72 -18.21 -11.14 8.35
N LEU A 73 -16.95 -10.69 8.47
CA LEU A 73 -15.81 -11.09 7.65
C LEU A 73 -15.21 -12.42 8.11
N GLU A 74 -15.59 -12.90 9.30
CA GLU A 74 -15.11 -14.15 9.90
C GLU A 74 -13.58 -14.15 10.11
N LEU A 75 -13.03 -12.99 10.48
CA LEU A 75 -11.59 -12.81 10.68
C LEU A 75 -11.13 -13.49 11.97
N GLY A 76 -10.01 -14.20 11.89
CA GLY A 76 -9.30 -14.70 13.07
C GLY A 76 -8.63 -13.57 13.86
N ASP A 77 -8.08 -13.87 15.04
CA ASP A 77 -7.56 -12.85 15.96
C ASP A 77 -6.51 -11.92 15.34
N THR A 78 -5.56 -12.48 14.57
CA THR A 78 -4.49 -11.72 13.91
C THR A 78 -5.05 -10.81 12.81
N GLU A 79 -5.91 -11.36 11.94
CA GLU A 79 -6.57 -10.61 10.87
C GLU A 79 -7.48 -9.52 11.43
N ALA A 80 -8.21 -9.81 12.49
CA ALA A 80 -9.09 -8.88 13.16
C ALA A 80 -8.30 -7.75 13.83
N SER A 81 -7.12 -8.03 14.41
CA SER A 81 -6.23 -6.98 14.90
C SER A 81 -5.77 -6.07 13.77
N TYR A 82 -5.34 -6.65 12.65
CA TYR A 82 -4.90 -5.91 11.47
C TYR A 82 -6.04 -5.04 10.91
N PHE A 83 -7.24 -5.60 10.75
CA PHE A 83 -8.42 -4.87 10.28
C PHE A 83 -8.73 -3.65 11.15
N ARG A 84 -8.69 -3.80 12.48
CA ARG A 84 -8.94 -2.69 13.42
C ARG A 84 -7.91 -1.58 13.24
N ASP A 85 -6.63 -1.94 13.14
CA ASP A 85 -5.54 -0.99 12.93
C ASP A 85 -5.66 -0.28 11.57
N LEU A 86 -6.02 -1.02 10.53
CA LEU A 86 -6.22 -0.52 9.17
C LEU A 86 -7.38 0.48 9.11
N VAL A 87 -8.54 0.15 9.70
CA VAL A 87 -9.68 1.06 9.78
C VAL A 87 -9.31 2.35 10.51
N GLN A 88 -8.61 2.26 11.64
CA GLN A 88 -8.19 3.44 12.40
C GLN A 88 -7.22 4.31 11.58
N TYR A 89 -6.24 3.67 10.91
CA TYR A 89 -5.27 4.34 10.05
C TYR A 89 -5.92 5.08 8.89
N ASN A 90 -6.88 4.45 8.22
CA ASN A 90 -7.57 5.05 7.07
C ASN A 90 -8.54 6.17 7.47
N GLN A 91 -8.97 6.26 8.75
CA GLN A 91 -9.94 7.25 9.21
C GLN A 91 -9.34 8.42 10.01
N THR A 92 -8.14 8.27 10.58
CA THR A 92 -7.52 9.34 11.36
C THR A 92 -6.92 10.43 10.46
N SER A 93 -7.11 11.70 10.87
CA SER A 93 -6.44 12.87 10.31
C SER A 93 -5.25 13.33 11.16
N ASN A 94 -5.03 12.71 12.33
CA ASN A 94 -3.92 13.06 13.21
C ASN A 94 -2.62 12.43 12.69
N VAL A 95 -1.65 13.27 12.32
CA VAL A 95 -0.38 12.83 11.72
C VAL A 95 0.40 11.89 12.64
N LYS A 96 0.51 12.20 13.95
CA LYS A 96 1.26 11.37 14.90
C LYS A 96 0.61 10.01 15.10
N GLU A 97 -0.71 9.98 15.18
CA GLU A 97 -1.47 8.73 15.27
C GLU A 97 -1.34 7.91 13.99
N LYS A 98 -1.42 8.58 12.82
CA LYS A 98 -1.27 7.96 11.51
C LYS A 98 0.10 7.31 11.34
N GLU A 99 1.18 7.99 11.73
CA GLU A 99 2.54 7.44 11.72
C GLU A 99 2.69 6.23 12.65
N PHE A 100 2.10 6.29 13.85
CA PHE A 100 2.11 5.17 14.79
C PHE A 100 1.38 3.94 14.23
N LEU A 101 0.19 4.13 13.68
CA LEU A 101 -0.61 3.06 13.10
C LEU A 101 0.04 2.47 11.86
N LEU A 102 0.64 3.29 10.99
CA LEU A 102 1.39 2.81 9.82
C LEU A 102 2.54 1.88 10.23
N LYS A 103 3.30 2.24 11.27
CA LYS A 103 4.36 1.37 11.82
C LYS A 103 3.80 0.05 12.37
N LYS A 104 2.61 0.08 12.96
CA LYS A 104 1.94 -1.11 13.50
C LYS A 104 1.46 -2.04 12.37
N ILE A 105 0.78 -1.47 11.36
CA ILE A 105 0.31 -2.17 10.15
C ILE A 105 1.48 -2.81 9.40
N ASN A 106 2.58 -2.09 9.18
CA ASN A 106 3.75 -2.61 8.46
C ASN A 106 4.45 -3.78 9.17
N ARG A 107 4.27 -3.94 10.50
CA ARG A 107 4.81 -5.09 11.23
C ARG A 107 3.94 -6.34 11.09
N GLN A 108 2.68 -6.15 10.70
CA GLN A 108 1.67 -7.20 10.61
C GLN A 108 1.36 -7.57 9.15
N SER A 109 1.62 -6.68 8.19
CA SER A 109 1.35 -6.95 6.78
C SER A 109 2.29 -8.04 6.25
N ALA A 110 1.74 -8.90 5.40
CA ALA A 110 2.44 -9.95 4.68
C ALA A 110 3.11 -9.42 3.41
N ILE A 111 3.08 -8.10 3.22
CA ILE A 111 3.86 -7.44 2.18
C ILE A 111 5.29 -7.80 2.52
N GLU A 112 5.88 -8.68 1.70
CA GLU A 112 7.31 -8.81 1.59
C GLU A 112 7.82 -7.40 1.34
N SER A 113 8.19 -6.70 2.41
CA SER A 113 9.10 -5.59 2.30
C SER A 113 10.32 -6.25 1.70
N LYS A 114 10.47 -6.16 0.37
CA LYS A 114 11.74 -6.44 -0.26
C LYS A 114 12.69 -5.55 0.53
N LEU A 115 13.47 -6.17 1.42
CA LEU A 115 14.37 -5.43 2.29
C LEU A 115 15.22 -4.65 1.32
N ILE A 116 15.02 -3.34 1.27
CA ILE A 116 15.86 -2.46 0.48
C ILE A 116 17.25 -2.73 1.05
N THR A 117 18.06 -3.42 0.26
CA THR A 117 19.42 -3.71 0.67
C THR A 117 20.10 -2.36 0.92
N THR A 118 21.12 -2.30 1.78
CA THR A 118 21.88 -1.05 2.00
C THR A 118 22.32 -0.40 0.67
N LYS A 119 22.49 -1.23 -0.37
CA LYS A 119 22.81 -0.86 -1.74
C LYS A 119 21.65 -0.15 -2.45
N GLU A 120 20.45 -0.72 -2.44
CA GLU A 120 19.24 -0.08 -3.02
C GLU A 120 18.89 1.20 -2.24
N TYR A 121 19.13 1.24 -0.92
CA TYR A 121 18.84 2.42 -0.10
C TYR A 121 19.73 3.60 -0.47
N ALA A 122 21.04 3.38 -0.62
CA ALA A 122 21.98 4.42 -1.04
C ALA A 122 21.60 5.04 -2.40
N PHE A 123 20.98 4.25 -3.29
CA PHE A 123 20.49 4.77 -4.57
C PHE A 123 19.23 5.64 -4.41
N TYR A 124 18.34 5.32 -3.47
CA TYR A 124 17.13 6.12 -3.20
C TYR A 124 17.33 7.25 -2.18
N GLU A 125 18.50 7.33 -1.55
CA GLU A 125 18.84 8.32 -0.52
C GLU A 125 18.83 9.75 -1.08
N GLU A 126 19.24 9.91 -2.34
CA GLU A 126 19.33 11.20 -3.00
C GLU A 126 18.49 11.22 -4.28
N TRP A 127 17.66 12.25 -4.43
CA TRP A 127 16.72 12.39 -5.54
C TRP A 127 17.40 12.34 -6.93
N TYR A 128 18.64 12.84 -7.02
CA TYR A 128 19.35 12.97 -8.29
C TYR A 128 19.87 11.65 -8.84
N HIS A 129 20.02 10.60 -8.02
CA HIS A 129 20.41 9.27 -8.50
C HIS A 129 19.36 8.70 -9.45
N SER A 130 18.07 8.79 -9.08
CA SER A 130 16.96 8.35 -9.93
C SER A 130 16.84 9.20 -11.19
N VAL A 131 17.05 10.52 -11.11
CA VAL A 131 16.95 11.40 -12.29
C VAL A 131 18.10 11.13 -13.27
N LEU A 132 19.31 10.95 -12.75
CA LEU A 132 20.50 10.71 -13.56
C LEU A 132 20.40 9.37 -14.30
N ARG A 133 19.83 8.33 -13.68
CA ARG A 133 19.52 7.06 -14.35
C ARG A 133 18.66 7.26 -15.60
N THR A 134 17.58 8.02 -15.48
CA THR A 134 16.67 8.31 -16.60
C THR A 134 17.34 9.16 -17.67
N VAL A 135 18.19 10.11 -17.27
CA VAL A 135 18.93 10.96 -18.22
C VAL A 135 19.91 10.13 -19.05
N LEU A 136 20.58 9.13 -18.46
CA LEU A 136 21.49 8.23 -19.19
C LEU A 136 20.79 7.40 -20.26
N ASP A 137 19.50 7.10 -20.10
CA ASP A 137 18.74 6.34 -21.10
C ASP A 137 18.36 7.22 -22.32
N VAL A 138 18.43 8.54 -22.18
CA VAL A 138 18.00 9.51 -23.21
C VAL A 138 19.17 10.26 -23.84
N VAL A 139 20.27 10.43 -23.09
CA VAL A 139 21.45 11.19 -23.52
C VAL A 139 22.56 10.23 -23.91
N ASP A 140 23.21 10.50 -25.05
CA ASP A 140 24.43 9.82 -25.47
C ASP A 140 25.61 10.24 -24.56
N PHE A 141 25.66 9.64 -23.38
CA PHE A 141 26.65 9.91 -22.34
C PHE A 141 27.98 9.23 -22.69
N LYS A 142 28.96 10.03 -23.10
CA LYS A 142 30.34 9.61 -23.40
C LYS A 142 31.32 10.14 -22.36
N ASP A 143 31.07 9.83 -21.09
CA ASP A 143 31.84 10.33 -19.93
C ASP A 143 31.86 11.87 -19.79
N ASP A 144 30.91 12.58 -20.42
CA ASP A 144 30.75 14.02 -20.25
C ASP A 144 29.88 14.31 -19.03
N TYR A 145 30.50 14.34 -17.87
CA TYR A 145 29.80 14.65 -16.62
C TYR A 145 29.30 16.11 -16.58
N LEU A 146 29.91 17.04 -17.33
CA LEU A 146 29.42 18.42 -17.38
C LEU A 146 28.09 18.51 -18.14
N LEU A 147 27.90 17.67 -19.16
CA LEU A 147 26.60 17.51 -19.83
C LEU A 147 25.51 17.14 -18.81
N LEU A 148 25.75 16.14 -17.96
CA LEU A 148 24.78 15.70 -16.94
C LEU A 148 24.40 16.83 -15.96
N THR A 149 25.38 17.62 -15.50
CA THR A 149 25.12 18.74 -14.58
C THR A 149 24.23 19.83 -15.19
N LYS A 150 24.27 19.99 -16.52
CA LYS A 150 23.49 20.99 -17.26
C LYS A 150 22.11 20.47 -17.69
N THR A 151 21.98 19.16 -17.91
CA THR A 151 20.74 18.53 -18.35
C THR A 151 19.76 18.31 -17.20
N ILE A 152 20.25 18.06 -15.98
CA ILE A 152 19.42 17.81 -14.80
C ILE A 152 18.94 19.13 -14.19
N VAL A 153 17.65 19.19 -13.83
CA VAL A 153 17.05 20.34 -13.13
C VAL A 153 16.34 19.84 -11.86
N PRO A 154 16.66 20.39 -10.66
CA PRO A 154 17.67 21.42 -10.40
C PRO A 154 19.09 20.92 -10.68
N SER A 155 20.02 21.81 -11.03
CA SER A 155 21.38 21.39 -11.41
C SER A 155 22.10 20.71 -10.24
N ILE A 156 22.88 19.68 -10.57
CA ILE A 156 23.75 18.99 -9.61
C ILE A 156 25.20 19.36 -9.83
N THR A 157 26.03 19.17 -8.82
CA THR A 157 27.47 19.39 -8.92
C THR A 157 28.15 18.29 -9.73
N LEU A 158 29.33 18.61 -10.30
CA LEU A 158 30.16 17.63 -11.00
C LEU A 158 30.52 16.43 -10.11
N LYS A 159 30.73 16.69 -8.81
CA LYS A 159 31.00 15.64 -7.83
C LYS A 159 29.80 14.71 -7.66
N GLN A 160 28.60 15.25 -7.47
CA GLN A 160 27.37 14.47 -7.36
C GLN A 160 27.11 13.62 -8.62
N ALA A 161 27.38 14.15 -9.81
CA ALA A 161 27.26 13.39 -11.05
C ALA A 161 28.23 12.20 -11.09
N LYS A 162 29.51 12.42 -10.75
CA LYS A 162 30.53 11.36 -10.69
C LYS A 162 30.22 10.30 -9.63
N ASP A 163 29.87 10.74 -8.43
CA ASP A 163 29.55 9.86 -7.31
C ASP A 163 28.32 8.99 -7.65
N SER A 164 27.31 9.58 -8.29
CA SER A 164 26.11 8.87 -8.75
C SER A 164 26.37 7.85 -9.85
N ILE A 165 27.24 8.16 -10.82
CA ILE A 165 27.64 7.21 -11.87
C ILE A 165 28.44 6.05 -11.27
N ALA A 166 29.40 6.34 -10.39
CA ALA A 166 30.16 5.30 -9.70
C ALA A 166 29.28 4.42 -8.80
N LEU A 167 28.23 5.00 -8.20
CA LEU A 167 27.21 4.27 -7.46
C LEU A 167 26.40 3.36 -8.39
N ALA A 168 25.98 3.88 -9.54
CA ALA A 168 25.29 3.13 -10.58
C ALA A 168 26.11 1.93 -11.08
N ASP A 169 27.34 2.14 -11.55
CA ASP A 169 28.22 1.07 -12.06
C ASP A 169 28.43 -0.06 -11.05
N ARG A 170 28.44 0.28 -9.75
CA ARG A 170 28.61 -0.68 -8.66
C ARG A 170 27.37 -1.55 -8.40
N TYR A 171 26.18 -1.11 -8.80
CA TYR A 171 24.90 -1.72 -8.42
C TYR A 171 23.98 -2.05 -9.60
N PHE A 172 24.42 -1.83 -10.84
CA PHE A 172 23.61 -1.95 -12.07
C PHE A 172 23.18 -3.39 -12.43
N ASP A 173 23.83 -4.42 -11.89
CA ASP A 173 23.47 -5.83 -12.15
C ASP A 173 22.08 -6.24 -11.63
N LEU A 174 21.41 -5.40 -10.82
CA LEU A 174 20.19 -5.78 -10.09
C LEU A 174 18.87 -5.21 -10.67
N PHE A 175 18.92 -4.34 -11.68
CA PHE A 175 17.74 -3.63 -12.21
C PHE A 175 17.40 -3.93 -13.67
N ASN A 176 18.02 -4.93 -14.29
CA ASN A 176 17.46 -5.56 -15.48
C ASN A 176 16.26 -6.43 -15.05
N LEU A 177 15.09 -5.79 -14.93
CA LEU A 177 13.79 -6.46 -14.97
C LEU A 177 13.44 -6.81 -16.42
#